data_AF-A0A7L4RBP4-F1
#
_entry.id   AF-A0A7L4RBP4-F1
#
_cell.length_a   1.000
_cell.length_b   1.000
_cell.length_c   1.000
_cell.angle_alpha   90.00
_cell.angle_beta   90.00
_cell.angle_gamma   90.00
#
_symmetry.space_group_name_H-M   'P 1'
#
loop_
_entity.id
_entity.type
_entity.pdbx_description
1 polymer ?
#
loop_
_entity_poly.entity_id
_entity_poly.type
_entity_poly.pdbx_seq_one_letter_code
_entity_poly.pdbx_strand_id
1 'polypeptide(L)'
;MKPGARAKKKLSTQDRRVLARWAADCAEHVLLYFEKEYPTDDRPRKAIEAARAWARGRTTVGEARKASVAAHAAARRAKDVAARAAARAAGQAVATAHMAGHAPHAANYAAAAAGAAGIAKEREWQNQRLPKRLQ
;
A
#
# COMPACT_ATOMS: atom_id res chain seq x y z
N MET A 1 23.85 15.09 31.99
CA MET A 1 22.77 15.40 31.03
C MET A 1 22.14 14.09 30.54
N LYS A 2 20.82 13.89 30.69
CA LYS A 2 20.12 12.73 30.12
C LYS A 2 19.68 13.06 28.69
N PRO A 3 19.80 12.18 27.69
CA PRO A 3 19.27 12.43 26.36
C PRO A 3 17.73 12.48 26.46
N GLY A 4 17.14 13.59 26.01
CA GLY A 4 15.69 13.72 25.91
C GLY A 4 15.13 12.67 24.96
N ALA A 5 14.17 11.88 25.43
CA ALA A 5 13.41 10.96 24.60
C ALA A 5 12.80 11.74 23.42
N ARG A 6 13.15 11.37 22.18
CA ARG A 6 12.48 11.91 20.99
C ARG A 6 10.99 11.59 21.10
N ALA A 7 10.16 12.62 21.28
CA ALA A 7 8.72 12.48 21.18
C ALA A 7 8.37 11.88 19.80
N LYS A 8 7.68 10.73 19.78
CA LYS A 8 7.13 10.16 18.54
C LYS A 8 6.13 11.17 17.98
N LYS A 9 6.54 11.92 16.95
CA LYS A 9 5.67 12.89 16.28
C LYS A 9 4.46 12.14 15.69
N LYS A 10 3.25 12.46 16.16
CA LYS A 10 2.02 11.94 15.53
C LYS A 10 1.96 12.45 14.10
N LEU A 11 1.82 11.53 13.14
CA LEU A 11 1.67 11.86 11.74
C LEU A 11 0.37 12.63 11.50
N SER A 12 0.45 13.72 10.74
CA SER A 12 -0.72 14.52 10.39
C SER A 12 -1.60 13.79 9.37
N THR A 13 -2.82 14.28 9.13
CA THR A 13 -3.65 13.80 8.01
C THR A 13 -2.97 14.07 6.66
N GLN A 14 -2.21 15.17 6.53
CA GLN A 14 -1.46 15.46 5.31
C GLN A 14 -0.34 14.43 5.09
N ASP A 15 0.40 14.06 6.14
CA ASP A 15 1.41 13.00 6.04
C ASP A 15 0.77 11.67 5.68
N ARG A 16 -0.40 11.36 6.25
CA ARG A 16 -1.15 10.14 5.91
C ARG A 16 -1.62 10.14 4.45
N ARG A 17 -2.01 11.28 3.89
CA ARG A 17 -2.33 11.42 2.45
C ARG A 17 -1.11 11.17 1.56
N VAL A 18 0.05 11.70 1.96
CA VAL A 18 1.32 11.45 1.25
C VAL A 18 1.68 9.95 1.30
N LEU A 19 1.58 9.33 2.48
CA LEU A 19 1.82 7.90 2.65
C LEU A 19 0.82 7.03 1.86
N ALA A 20 -0.46 7.43 1.80
CA ALA A 20 -1.46 6.69 1.02
C ALA A 20 -1.16 6.74 -0.48
N ARG A 21 -0.67 7.88 -0.99
CA ARG A 21 -0.23 7.99 -2.39
C ARG A 21 1.00 7.11 -2.66
N TRP A 22 2.01 7.18 -1.79
CA TRP A 22 3.20 6.35 -1.92
C TRP A 22 2.87 4.85 -1.85
N ALA A 23 2.05 4.43 -0.88
CA ALA A 23 1.62 3.04 -0.77
C ALA A 23 0.81 2.57 -1.99
N ALA A 24 0.00 3.45 -2.57
CA ALA A 24 -0.71 3.18 -3.82
C ALA A 24 0.27 3.04 -5.01
N ASP A 25 1.31 3.86 -5.09
CA ASP A 25 2.37 3.73 -6.11
C ASP A 25 3.10 2.37 -5.96
N CYS A 26 3.46 1.95 -4.74
CA CYS A 26 4.07 0.64 -4.48
C CYS A 26 3.16 -0.52 -4.89
N ALA A 27 1.87 -0.46 -4.54
CA ALA A 27 0.91 -1.50 -4.88
C ALA A 27 0.62 -1.56 -6.38
N GLU A 28 0.58 -0.42 -7.07
CA GLU A 28 0.38 -0.36 -8.52
C GLU A 28 1.57 -0.95 -9.30
N HIS A 29 2.80 -0.72 -8.83
CA HIS A 29 4.01 -1.21 -9.48
C HIS A 29 4.03 -2.74 -9.62
N VAL A 30 3.39 -3.45 -8.68
CA VAL A 30 3.30 -4.91 -8.66
C VAL A 30 1.92 -5.45 -9.03
N LEU A 31 0.96 -4.59 -9.37
CA LEU A 31 -0.42 -4.98 -9.66
C LEU A 31 -0.51 -5.99 -10.81
N LEU A 32 0.40 -5.89 -11.77
CA LEU A 32 0.48 -6.81 -12.92
C LEU A 32 0.55 -8.28 -12.51
N TYR A 33 1.18 -8.61 -11.37
CA TYR A 33 1.28 -10.00 -10.92
C TYR A 33 -0.08 -10.57 -10.54
N PHE A 34 -0.99 -9.72 -10.04
CA PHE A 34 -2.36 -10.13 -9.79
C PHE A 34 -3.19 -10.20 -11.07
N GLU A 35 -3.10 -9.18 -11.93
CA GLU A 35 -3.96 -9.06 -13.11
C GLU A 35 -3.66 -10.08 -14.20
N LYS A 36 -2.42 -10.57 -14.28
CA LYS A 36 -2.07 -11.69 -15.16
C LYS A 36 -2.81 -12.97 -14.80
N GLU A 37 -2.91 -13.26 -13.50
CA GLU A 37 -3.55 -14.49 -12.99
C GLU A 37 -5.08 -14.35 -12.86
N TYR A 38 -5.57 -13.13 -12.61
CA TYR A 38 -6.97 -12.83 -12.32
C TYR A 38 -7.47 -11.61 -13.13
N PRO A 39 -7.51 -11.68 -14.48
CA PRO A 39 -7.77 -10.52 -15.34
C PRO A 39 -9.16 -9.90 -15.18
N THR A 40 -10.13 -10.65 -14.66
CA THR A 40 -11.52 -10.17 -14.44
C THR A 40 -11.79 -9.72 -13.01
N ASP A 41 -10.81 -9.80 -12.10
CA ASP A 41 -10.97 -9.39 -10.70
C ASP A 41 -10.32 -8.02 -10.46
N ASP A 42 -11.14 -6.97 -10.48
CA ASP A 42 -10.67 -5.60 -10.37
C ASP A 42 -10.50 -5.10 -8.93
N ARG A 43 -10.73 -5.95 -7.91
CA ARG A 43 -10.74 -5.52 -6.50
C ARG A 43 -9.42 -4.90 -6.05
N PRO A 44 -8.22 -5.43 -6.40
CA PRO A 44 -6.95 -4.77 -6.05
C PRO A 44 -6.76 -3.42 -6.76
N ARG A 45 -7.14 -3.31 -8.04
CA ARG A 45 -7.08 -2.05 -8.80
C ARG A 45 -7.98 -0.98 -8.16
N LYS A 46 -9.23 -1.33 -7.84
CA LYS A 46 -10.17 -0.43 -7.14
C LYS A 46 -9.65 0.02 -5.78
N ALA A 47 -8.94 -0.84 -5.05
CA ALA A 47 -8.32 -0.45 -3.78
C ALA A 47 -7.22 0.61 -4.00
N ILE A 48 -6.35 0.44 -4.99
CA ILE A 48 -5.31 1.43 -5.34
C ILE A 48 -5.96 2.76 -5.72
N GLU A 49 -6.99 2.73 -6.57
CA GLU A 49 -7.73 3.94 -6.98
C GLU A 49 -8.39 4.65 -5.79
N ALA A 50 -9.01 3.89 -4.88
CA ALA A 50 -9.61 4.41 -3.66
C ALA A 50 -8.56 5.03 -2.71
N ALA A 51 -7.36 4.44 -2.61
CA ALA A 51 -6.26 5.02 -1.85
C ALA A 51 -5.86 6.40 -2.41
N ARG A 52 -5.72 6.50 -3.74
CA ARG A 52 -5.43 7.76 -4.43
C ARG A 52 -6.58 8.76 -4.30
N ALA A 53 -7.83 8.30 -4.35
CA ALA A 53 -9.01 9.15 -4.21
C ALA A 53 -9.13 9.73 -2.80
N TRP A 54 -8.94 8.91 -1.76
CA TRP A 54 -8.86 9.37 -0.38
C TRP A 54 -7.73 10.37 -0.15
N ALA A 55 -6.54 10.12 -0.73
CA ALA A 55 -5.40 11.03 -0.64
C ALA A 55 -5.72 12.44 -1.19
N ARG A 56 -6.64 12.53 -2.17
CA ARG A 56 -7.14 13.78 -2.77
C ARG A 56 -8.41 14.33 -2.11
N GLY A 57 -8.91 13.69 -1.05
CA GLY A 57 -10.15 14.09 -0.38
C GLY A 57 -11.44 13.74 -1.13
N ARG A 58 -11.39 12.79 -2.07
CA ARG A 58 -12.54 12.38 -2.92
C ARG A 58 -13.25 11.10 -2.45
N THR A 59 -12.84 10.54 -1.32
CA THR A 59 -13.36 9.27 -0.78
C THR A 59 -13.28 9.33 0.74
N THR A 60 -14.22 8.70 1.42
CA THR A 60 -14.27 8.60 2.88
C THR A 60 -13.36 7.49 3.40
N VAL A 61 -13.00 7.53 4.70
CA VAL A 61 -12.29 6.42 5.34
C VAL A 61 -13.13 5.13 5.32
N GLY A 62 -14.46 5.24 5.42
CA GLY A 62 -15.36 4.09 5.38
C GLY A 62 -15.34 3.35 4.04
N GLU A 63 -15.42 4.08 2.93
CA GLU A 63 -15.30 3.51 1.57
C GLU A 63 -13.91 2.91 1.33
N ALA A 64 -12.85 3.59 1.79
CA ALA A 64 -11.49 3.07 1.73
C ALA A 64 -11.36 1.72 2.47
N ARG A 65 -11.97 1.58 3.65
CA ARG A 65 -12.00 0.30 4.38
C ARG A 65 -12.76 -0.80 3.62
N LYS A 66 -13.90 -0.47 2.99
CA LYS A 66 -14.63 -1.44 2.14
C LYS A 66 -13.75 -1.95 1.00
N ALA A 67 -13.06 -1.05 0.31
CA ALA A 67 -12.10 -1.41 -0.74
C ALA A 67 -10.93 -2.26 -0.20
N SER A 68 -10.42 -1.95 1.00
CA SER A 68 -9.39 -2.76 1.67
C SER A 68 -9.85 -4.20 1.88
N VAL A 69 -11.04 -4.38 2.45
CA VAL A 69 -11.63 -5.70 2.70
C VAL A 69 -11.81 -6.48 1.41
N ALA A 70 -12.28 -5.82 0.33
CA ALA A 70 -12.44 -6.44 -0.98
C ALA A 70 -11.10 -6.91 -1.58
N ALA A 71 -10.05 -6.08 -1.54
CA ALA A 71 -8.72 -6.48 -2.00
C ALA A 71 -8.13 -7.63 -1.17
N HIS A 72 -8.33 -7.63 0.15
CA HIS A 72 -7.92 -8.76 0.99
C HIS A 72 -8.72 -10.05 0.70
N ALA A 73 -9.99 -9.93 0.30
CA ALA A 73 -10.78 -11.07 -0.16
C ALA A 73 -10.26 -11.64 -1.49
N ALA A 74 -9.84 -10.79 -2.42
CA ALA A 74 -9.14 -11.21 -3.65
C ALA A 74 -7.84 -11.94 -3.32
N ALA A 75 -7.02 -11.38 -2.41
CA ALA A 75 -5.79 -12.01 -1.96
C ALA A 75 -6.00 -13.41 -1.34
N ARG A 76 -7.07 -13.61 -0.56
CA ARG A 76 -7.38 -14.93 0.03
C ARG A 76 -7.74 -15.99 -1.02
N ARG A 77 -8.29 -15.58 -2.17
CA ARG A 77 -8.61 -16.48 -3.28
C ARG A 77 -7.43 -16.76 -4.20
N ALA A 78 -6.45 -15.86 -4.24
CA ALA A 78 -5.28 -16.02 -5.08
C ALA A 78 -4.45 -17.24 -4.65
N LYS A 79 -4.16 -18.14 -5.60
CA LYS A 79 -3.31 -19.33 -5.40
C LYS A 79 -1.83 -18.99 -5.58
N ASP A 80 -1.52 -18.22 -6.62
CA ASP A 80 -0.17 -17.72 -6.87
C ASP A 80 0.31 -16.78 -5.76
N VAL A 81 1.57 -16.92 -5.38
CA VAL A 81 2.17 -16.21 -4.25
C VAL A 81 2.41 -14.73 -4.56
N ALA A 82 2.78 -14.39 -5.79
CA ALA A 82 3.03 -13.02 -6.23
C ALA A 82 1.71 -12.26 -6.39
N ALA A 83 0.71 -12.88 -7.02
CA ALA A 83 -0.64 -12.35 -7.11
C ALA A 83 -1.24 -12.10 -5.71
N ARG A 84 -1.15 -13.07 -4.81
CA ARG A 84 -1.60 -12.92 -3.42
C ARG A 84 -0.93 -11.74 -2.72
N ALA A 85 0.38 -11.60 -2.87
CA ALA A 85 1.15 -10.50 -2.28
C ALA A 85 0.73 -9.14 -2.88
N ALA A 86 0.59 -9.04 -4.20
CA ALA A 86 0.14 -7.82 -4.87
C ALA A 86 -1.26 -7.37 -4.40
N ALA A 87 -2.21 -8.30 -4.27
CA ALA A 87 -3.53 -7.98 -3.72
C ALA A 87 -3.50 -7.56 -2.24
N ARG A 88 -2.60 -8.14 -1.44
CA ARG A 88 -2.37 -7.68 -0.05
C ARG A 88 -1.75 -6.28 -0.02
N ALA A 89 -0.83 -5.97 -0.94
CA ALA A 89 -0.24 -4.65 -1.05
C ALA A 89 -1.32 -3.58 -1.32
N ALA A 90 -2.22 -3.85 -2.27
CA ALA A 90 -3.35 -2.97 -2.56
C ALA A 90 -4.30 -2.77 -1.36
N GLY A 91 -4.64 -3.85 -0.65
CA GLY A 91 -5.47 -3.78 0.56
C GLY A 91 -4.87 -2.94 1.67
N GLN A 92 -3.55 -3.04 1.88
CA GLN A 92 -2.80 -2.22 2.85
C GLN A 92 -2.66 -0.77 2.38
N ALA A 93 -2.45 -0.54 1.09
CA ALA A 93 -2.34 0.81 0.54
C ALA A 93 -3.59 1.65 0.85
N VAL A 94 -4.78 1.11 0.58
CA VAL A 94 -6.03 1.82 0.87
C VAL A 94 -6.35 1.89 2.36
N ALA A 95 -5.92 0.91 3.17
CA ALA A 95 -6.03 0.96 4.63
C ALA A 95 -5.23 2.11 5.26
N THR A 96 -4.26 2.67 4.54
CA THR A 96 -3.51 3.86 4.97
C THR A 96 -4.43 5.06 5.20
N ALA A 97 -5.58 5.13 4.53
CA ALA A 97 -6.63 6.11 4.82
C ALA A 97 -7.08 6.10 6.30
N HIS A 98 -7.18 4.90 6.88
CA HIS A 98 -7.54 4.70 8.28
C HIS A 98 -6.38 4.98 9.23
N MET A 99 -5.19 4.43 8.94
CA MET A 99 -4.02 4.54 9.81
C MET A 99 -2.73 4.51 8.99
N ALA A 100 -1.82 5.46 9.26
CA ALA A 100 -0.56 5.58 8.53
C ALA A 100 0.33 4.32 8.58
N GLY A 101 0.23 3.50 9.64
CA GLY A 101 1.00 2.26 9.81
C GLY A 101 0.76 1.20 8.73
N HIS A 102 -0.31 1.30 7.94
CA HIS A 102 -0.54 0.38 6.82
C HIS A 102 0.37 0.62 5.60
N ALA A 103 0.92 1.83 5.45
CA ALA A 103 1.78 2.17 4.33
C ALA A 103 3.04 1.28 4.23
N PRO A 104 3.85 1.09 5.29
CA PRO A 104 4.99 0.18 5.22
C PRO A 104 4.57 -1.27 4.94
N HIS A 105 3.40 -1.72 5.41
CA HIS A 105 2.90 -3.05 5.08
C HIS A 105 2.58 -3.20 3.59
N ALA A 106 2.04 -2.16 2.94
CA ALA A 106 1.81 -2.17 1.50
C ALA A 106 3.13 -2.35 0.73
N ALA A 107 4.14 -1.56 1.08
CA ALA A 107 5.47 -1.64 0.48
C ALA A 107 6.16 -3.00 0.72
N ASN A 108 6.00 -3.58 1.91
CA ASN A 108 6.53 -4.91 2.23
C ASN A 108 5.88 -6.01 1.37
N TYR A 109 4.57 -5.96 1.18
CA TYR A 109 3.89 -6.91 0.30
C TYR A 109 4.21 -6.69 -1.17
N ALA A 110 4.42 -5.45 -1.61
CA ALA A 110 4.90 -5.17 -2.96
C ALA A 110 6.30 -5.78 -3.20
N ALA A 111 7.24 -5.59 -2.26
CA ALA A 111 8.53 -6.26 -2.33
C ALA A 111 8.41 -7.78 -2.37
N ALA A 112 7.51 -8.37 -1.58
CA ALA A 112 7.25 -9.81 -1.62
C ALA A 112 6.66 -10.28 -2.96
N ALA A 113 5.83 -9.48 -3.62
CA ALA A 113 5.26 -9.79 -4.93
C ALA A 113 6.33 -9.83 -6.04
N ALA A 114 7.36 -8.99 -5.93
CA ALA A 114 8.50 -8.98 -6.88
C ALA A 114 9.37 -10.25 -6.81
N GLY A 115 9.19 -11.09 -5.78
CA GLY A 115 10.00 -12.30 -5.57
C GLY A 115 11.42 -12.00 -5.10
N ALA A 116 12.16 -13.03 -4.67
CA ALA A 116 13.47 -12.88 -4.04
C ALA A 116 14.48 -12.06 -4.89
N ALA A 117 14.51 -12.29 -6.21
CA ALA A 117 15.39 -11.58 -7.13
C ALA A 117 14.97 -10.10 -7.35
N GLY A 118 13.70 -9.76 -7.12
CA GLY A 118 13.15 -8.42 -7.34
C GLY A 118 13.11 -7.53 -6.09
N ILE A 119 13.21 -8.10 -4.87
CA ILE A 119 13.06 -7.37 -3.60
C ILE A 119 13.98 -6.15 -3.52
N ALA A 120 15.28 -6.30 -3.80
CA ALA A 120 16.23 -5.20 -3.63
C ALA A 120 15.91 -4.01 -4.55
N LYS A 121 15.64 -4.30 -5.83
CA LYS A 121 15.26 -3.30 -6.83
C LYS A 121 13.93 -2.63 -6.48
N GLU A 122 12.95 -3.40 -6.01
CA GLU A 122 11.67 -2.87 -5.57
C GLU A 122 11.84 -1.94 -4.35
N ARG A 123 12.65 -2.33 -3.36
CA ARG A 123 12.94 -1.47 -2.19
C ARG A 123 13.64 -0.18 -2.56
N GLU A 124 14.62 -0.25 -3.44
CA GLU A 124 15.30 0.94 -3.93
C GLU A 124 14.30 1.91 -4.59
N TRP A 125 13.46 1.40 -5.49
CA TRP A 125 12.42 2.19 -6.15
C TRP A 125 11.44 2.82 -5.15
N GLN A 126 11.01 2.06 -4.14
CA GLN A 126 10.12 2.55 -3.08
C GLN A 126 10.75 3.69 -2.29
N ASN A 127 12.03 3.55 -1.90
CA ASN A 127 12.75 4.53 -1.09
C ASN A 127 12.98 5.85 -1.84
N GLN A 128 13.26 5.78 -3.15
CA GLN A 128 13.39 6.96 -4.01
C GLN A 128 12.10 7.79 -4.10
N ARG A 129 10.94 7.15 -3.86
CA ARG A 129 9.61 7.78 -3.96
C ARG A 129 8.96 8.13 -2.62
N LEU A 130 9.55 7.72 -1.50
CA LEU A 130 9.10 8.11 -0.16
C LEU A 130 9.78 9.43 0.23
N PRO A 131 9.05 10.52 0.53
CA PRO A 131 9.66 11.77 0.94
C PRO A 131 10.52 11.59 2.19
N LYS A 132 11.77 12.09 2.18
CA LYS A 132 12.76 11.91 3.26
C LYS A 132 12.25 12.19 4.68
N ARG A 133 11.30 13.12 4.85
CA ARG A 133 10.69 13.44 6.15
C ARG A 133 9.77 12.34 6.72
N LEU A 134 9.43 11.35 5.90
CA LEU A 134 8.54 10.22 6.19
C LEU A 134 9.23 8.86 6.03
N GLN A 135 10.54 8.85 5.77
CA GLN A 135 11.37 7.65 5.76
C GLN A 135 11.65 7.18 7.19
#